data_AF-A0ABD5DGN0-F1
#
_entry.id   AF-A0ABD5DGN0-F1
#
_cell.length_a   1.000
_cell.length_b   1.000
_cell.length_c   1.000
_cell.angle_alpha   90.00
_cell.angle_beta   90.00
_cell.angle_gamma   90.00
#
_symmetry.space_group_name_H-M   'P 1'
#
loop_
_entity.id
_entity.type
_entity.pdbx_description
1 polymer ?
#
loop_
_entity_poly.entity_id
_entity_poly.type
_entity_poly.pdbx_seq_one_letter_code
_entity_poly.pdbx_strand_id
1 'polypeptide(L)' 'LFDGARDQSDNSLLAINGGASGVAIKLYEHDRSTAVSLGKTSAKQTVTPGTSGGTGSADLEFYADYISTAATVTAG' A
#
# COMPACT_ATOMS: atom_id res chain seq x y z
N LEU A 1 9.35 -0.03 0.07
CA LEU A 1 9.00 -1.45 -0.04
C LEU A 1 7.84 -1.69 0.90
N PHE A 2 6.69 -2.09 0.36
CA PHE A 2 5.59 -2.58 1.16
C PHE A 2 5.53 -4.09 1.04
N ASP A 3 5.38 -4.78 2.16
CA ASP A 3 5.20 -6.22 2.21
C ASP A 3 4.35 -6.58 3.43
N GLY A 4 3.87 -7.81 3.50
CA GLY A 4 3.01 -8.29 4.57
C GLY A 4 2.29 -9.57 4.21
N ALA A 5 1.45 -10.03 5.13
CA ALA A 5 0.59 -11.19 4.89
C ALA A 5 -0.32 -10.90 3.69
N ARG A 6 -0.33 -11.83 2.73
CA ARG A 6 -1.13 -11.72 1.52
C ARG A 6 -2.54 -12.23 1.78
N ASP A 7 -3.52 -11.56 1.18
CA ASP A 7 -4.87 -12.12 1.13
C ASP A 7 -4.84 -13.45 0.35
N GLN A 8 -5.57 -14.46 0.84
CA GLN A 8 -5.53 -15.80 0.27
C GLN A 8 -6.25 -15.91 -1.08
N SER A 9 -7.21 -15.02 -1.34
CA SER A 9 -7.98 -15.00 -2.59
C SER A 9 -7.28 -14.16 -3.66
N ASP A 10 -6.53 -13.12 -3.26
CA ASP A 10 -5.72 -12.30 -4.16
C ASP A 10 -4.38 -11.89 -3.52
N ASN A 11 -3.29 -12.53 -3.98
CA ASN A 11 -1.94 -12.30 -3.46
C ASN A 11 -1.35 -10.91 -3.79
N SER A 12 -2.03 -10.10 -4.60
CA SER A 12 -1.68 -8.70 -4.83
C SER A 12 -2.18 -7.77 -3.72
N LEU A 13 -3.05 -8.25 -2.84
CA LEU A 13 -3.64 -7.51 -1.73
C LEU A 13 -3.02 -7.91 -0.39
N LEU A 14 -3.01 -6.97 0.56
CA LEU A 14 -2.66 -7.25 1.95
C LEU A 14 -3.88 -7.79 2.69
N ALA A 15 -3.70 -8.87 3.44
CA ALA A 15 -4.73 -9.41 4.31
C ALA A 15 -5.04 -8.43 5.45
N ILE A 16 -6.30 -8.37 5.87
CA ILE A 16 -6.68 -7.69 7.11
C ILE A 16 -6.40 -8.58 8.32
N ASN A 17 -6.13 -7.95 9.46
CA ASN A 17 -6.04 -8.62 10.75
C ASN A 17 -7.08 -7.99 11.69
N GLY A 18 -8.29 -8.55 11.70
CA GLY A 18 -9.46 -8.01 12.41
C GLY A 18 -10.66 -8.95 12.32
N GLY A 19 -11.81 -8.53 12.86
CA GLY A 19 -13.04 -9.34 12.85
C GLY A 19 -13.81 -9.30 11.53
N ALA A 20 -13.51 -8.34 10.65
CA ALA A 20 -14.13 -8.23 9.34
C ALA A 20 -13.73 -9.40 8.41
N SER A 21 -14.60 -9.73 7.46
CA SER A 21 -14.32 -10.76 6.45
C SER A 21 -14.83 -10.35 5.06
N GLY A 22 -14.22 -10.94 4.02
CA GLY A 22 -14.54 -10.64 2.62
C GLY A 22 -13.92 -9.34 2.10
N VAL A 23 -12.97 -8.75 2.83
CA VAL A 23 -12.24 -7.53 2.43
C VAL A 23 -10.73 -7.70 2.61
N ALA A 24 -9.95 -7.03 1.77
CA ALA A 24 -8.50 -6.92 1.85
C ALA A 24 -8.06 -5.48 1.58
N ILE A 25 -6.77 -5.17 1.74
CA ILE A 25 -6.22 -3.82 1.55
C ILE A 25 -5.43 -3.78 0.25
N LYS A 26 -5.75 -2.81 -0.63
CA LYS A 26 -4.95 -2.48 -1.80
C LYS A 26 -4.17 -1.20 -1.56
N LEU A 27 -2.88 -1.23 -1.86
CA LEU A 27 -2.00 -0.08 -1.79
C LEU A 27 -1.78 0.51 -3.19
N TYR A 28 -1.74 1.83 -3.27
CA TYR A 28 -1.41 2.57 -4.48
C TYR A 28 -0.22 3.49 -4.23
N GLU A 29 0.57 3.68 -5.28
CA GLU A 29 1.62 4.67 -5.34
C GLU A 29 1.01 6.09 -5.23
N HIS A 30 1.88 7.10 -5.11
CA HIS A 30 1.51 8.53 -5.02
C HIS A 30 0.53 9.06 -6.09
N ASP A 31 0.32 8.34 -7.20
CA ASP A 31 -0.61 8.72 -8.27
C ASP A 31 -2.04 8.19 -8.06
N ARG A 32 -2.28 7.46 -6.95
CA ARG A 32 -3.56 6.83 -6.58
C ARG A 32 -4.15 5.89 -7.65
N SER A 33 -3.37 5.48 -8.64
CA SER A 33 -3.84 4.66 -9.77
C SER A 33 -2.95 3.45 -10.01
N THR A 34 -1.64 3.62 -9.86
CA THR A 34 -0.66 2.55 -9.94
C THR A 34 -0.67 1.75 -8.64
N ALA A 35 -0.93 0.46 -8.73
CA ALA A 35 -0.87 -0.43 -7.58
C ALA A 35 0.58 -0.63 -7.11
N VAL A 36 0.81 -0.55 -5.79
CA VAL A 36 2.09 -0.95 -5.20
C VAL A 36 2.25 -2.46 -5.36
N SER A 37 3.34 -2.88 -5.99
CA SER A 37 3.68 -4.31 -6.09
C SER A 37 4.27 -4.81 -4.77
N LEU A 38 3.49 -5.55 -4.00
CA LEU A 38 3.91 -6.07 -2.70
C LEU A 38 5.16 -6.95 -2.80
N GLY A 39 6.13 -6.74 -1.89
CA GLY A 39 7.42 -7.42 -1.91
C GLY A 39 8.41 -6.84 -2.95
N LYS A 40 8.05 -5.74 -3.62
CA LYS A 40 8.91 -5.03 -4.57
C LYS A 40 9.13 -3.57 -4.14
N THR A 41 10.20 -2.98 -4.65
CA THR A 41 10.51 -1.57 -4.44
C THR A 41 9.40 -0.71 -5.06
N SER A 42 8.93 0.29 -4.30
CA SER A 42 7.93 1.27 -4.76
C SER A 42 8.51 2.19 -5.82
N ALA A 43 7.64 2.99 -6.45
CA ALA A 43 8.06 3.98 -7.44
C ALA A 43 9.12 4.94 -6.87
N LYS A 44 10.05 5.37 -7.73
CA LYS A 44 11.08 6.33 -7.35
C LYS A 44 10.43 7.69 -7.06
N GLN A 45 10.90 8.35 -6.01
CA GLN A 45 10.50 9.71 -5.66
C GLN A 45 11.70 10.65 -5.69
N THR A 46 11.46 11.89 -6.07
CA THR A 46 12.49 12.93 -6.07
C THR A 46 12.76 13.38 -4.65
N VAL A 47 14.03 13.43 -4.26
CA VAL A 47 14.46 13.98 -2.98
C VAL A 47 14.90 15.41 -3.18
N THR A 48 14.33 16.33 -2.39
CA THR A 48 14.77 17.72 -2.37
C THR A 48 16.13 17.78 -1.66
N PRO A 49 17.22 18.21 -2.33
CA PRO A 49 18.51 18.32 -1.68
C PRO A 49 18.47 19.35 -0.55
N GLY A 50 19.19 19.08 0.54
CA GLY A 50 19.40 20.07 1.60
C GLY A 50 20.35 21.17 1.14
N THR A 51 20.23 22.37 1.73
CA THR A 51 21.18 23.47 1.50
C THR A 51 22.42 23.35 2.38
N SER A 52 23.58 23.74 1.83
CA SER A 52 24.85 24.00 2.55
C SER A 52 25.20 23.03 3.70
N GLY A 53 25.27 21.73 3.40
CA GLY A 53 25.69 20.70 4.37
C GLY A 53 24.55 20.06 5.18
N GLY A 54 23.30 20.48 4.97
CA GLY A 54 22.11 19.83 5.54
C GLY A 54 21.66 18.59 4.76
N THR A 55 20.95 17.68 5.43
CA THR A 55 20.26 16.54 4.81
C THR A 55 19.05 16.99 4.01
N GLY A 56 18.89 16.46 2.79
CA GLY A 56 17.66 16.59 2.02
C GLY A 56 16.52 15.73 2.57
N SER A 57 15.29 16.03 2.15
CA SER A 57 14.09 15.28 2.54
C SER A 57 13.18 15.02 1.34
N ALA A 58 12.33 14.01 1.48
CA ALA A 58 11.22 13.72 0.59
C ALA A 58 10.05 13.21 1.43
N ASP A 59 8.85 13.68 1.12
CA ASP A 59 7.63 13.06 1.61
C ASP A 59 7.19 12.00 0.60
N LEU A 60 6.89 10.80 1.09
CA LEU A 60 6.40 9.70 0.27
C LEU A 60 4.92 9.53 0.53
N GLU A 61 4.09 9.90 -0.45
CA GLU A 61 2.64 9.73 -0.37
C GLU A 61 2.22 8.39 -0.96
N PHE A 62 1.30 7.72 -0.27
CA PHE A 62 0.69 6.47 -0.69
C PHE A 62 -0.80 6.49 -0.34
N TYR A 63 -1.59 5.72 -1.08
CA TYR A 63 -3.02 5.56 -0.81
C TYR A 63 -3.35 4.10 -0.51
N ALA A 64 -4.41 3.90 0.27
CA ALA A 64 -4.92 2.58 0.58
C ALA A 64 -6.45 2.56 0.47
N ASP A 65 -6.99 1.49 -0.08
CA ASP A 65 -8.44 1.23 -0.14
C ASP A 65 -8.74 -0.20 0.33
N TYR A 66 -9.94 -0.39 0.89
CA TYR A 66 -10.49 -1.73 1.08
C TYR A 66 -11.09 -2.25 -0.22
N ILE A 67 -10.71 -3.47 -0.59
CA ILE A 67 -11.21 -4.18 -1.78
C ILE A 67 -11.99 -5.41 -1.32
N SER A 68 -13.19 -5.60 -1.86
CA SER A 68 -13.97 -6.82 -1.63
C SER A 68 -13.28 -8.02 -2.28
N THR A 69 -13.04 -9.08 -1.52
CA THR A 69 -12.43 -10.33 -1.98
C THR A 69 -13.40 -11.51 -1.99
N ALA A 70 -14.63 -11.31 -1.50
CA ALA A 70 -15.70 -12.30 -1.49
C ALA A 70 -17.02 -11.70 -1.96
N ALA A 71 -18.01 -12.56 -2.25
CA ALA A 71 -19.37 -12.16 -2.59
C ALA A 71 -20.13 -11.52 -1.41
N THR A 72 -19.71 -11.79 -0.18
CA THR A 72 -20.31 -11.25 1.04
C THR A 72 -19.22 -10.65 1.91
N VAL A 73 -19.43 -9.41 2.34
CA VAL A 73 -18.59 -8.70 3.30
C VAL A 73 -19.27 -8.70 4.66
N THR A 74 -18.55 -9.10 5.70
CA THR A 74 -19.04 -9.06 7.08
C THR A 74 -18.22 -8.07 7.89
N ALA A 75 -18.90 -7.24 8.70
CA ALA A 75 -18.25 -6.29 9.60
C ALA A 75 -17.63 -6.98 10.83
N GLY A 76 -16.59 -6.36 11.39
CA GLY A 76 -15.96 -6.77 12.65
C GLY A 76 -14.62 -6.07 12.88
#